data_AF-A0A1V6B0J2-F1
#
_entry.id   AF-A0A1V6B0J2-F1
#
_cell.length_a   1.000
_cell.length_b   1.000
_cell.length_c   1.000
_cell.angle_alpha   90.00
_cell.angle_beta   90.00
_cell.angle_gamma   90.00
#
_symmetry.space_group_name_H-M   'P 1'
#
loop_
_entity.id
_entity.type
_entity.pdbx_description
1 polymer ?
#
loop_
_entity_poly.entity_id
_entity_poly.type
_entity_poly.pdbx_seq_one_letter_code
_entity_poly.pdbx_strand_id
1 'polypeptide(L)'
;MTSSEFNSPIENQITPCHSKKIPLWLVLLDNIPTVFLFILGFLIINVISTLAAILFIIYAIFSVVWFWARICPYCHHFGTYACPCGYGIISSGLFSRKNSTSFQKIFRRNILVVFPNWFVPLAVGIFLLIKQYSVRILVLMIIFSITGFVVIPLISKLAGCRNCEIKEDCPWMTINKARSGKQD
;
A
#
# COMPACT_ATOMS: atom_id res chain seq x y z
N MET A 1 -56.43 -3.41 -19.75
CA MET A 1 -55.39 -4.36 -20.18
C MET A 1 -54.08 -3.93 -19.56
N THR A 2 -53.64 -4.71 -18.57
CA THR A 2 -52.47 -4.51 -17.73
C THR A 2 -51.31 -5.35 -18.25
N SER A 3 -50.16 -4.70 -18.47
CA SER A 3 -48.80 -5.26 -18.56
C SER A 3 -47.91 -4.03 -18.81
N SER A 4 -47.14 -3.43 -17.91
CA SER A 4 -46.18 -3.91 -16.90
C SER A 4 -45.09 -4.82 -17.47
N GLU A 5 -44.14 -4.24 -18.19
CA GLU A 5 -42.79 -4.81 -18.33
C GLU A 5 -41.79 -3.87 -17.66
N PHE A 6 -41.61 -4.16 -16.36
CA PHE A 6 -40.44 -3.88 -15.57
C PHE A 6 -39.32 -4.81 -16.05
N ASN A 7 -38.13 -4.29 -16.37
CA ASN A 7 -36.83 -4.92 -16.05
C ASN A 7 -35.65 -4.14 -16.66
N SER A 8 -34.98 -3.37 -15.81
CA SER A 8 -33.52 -3.15 -15.84
C SER A 8 -33.08 -3.34 -14.39
N PRO A 9 -32.08 -4.17 -14.09
CA PRO A 9 -30.70 -3.80 -14.41
C PRO A 9 -29.89 -4.91 -15.09
N ILE A 10 -29.00 -4.49 -15.97
CA ILE A 10 -27.83 -5.24 -16.45
C ILE A 10 -26.93 -5.48 -15.24
N GLU A 11 -27.26 -6.49 -14.44
CA GLU A 11 -26.41 -7.10 -13.45
C GLU A 11 -25.79 -8.36 -14.08
N ASN A 12 -24.47 -8.50 -13.91
CA ASN A 12 -23.62 -9.62 -14.35
C ASN A 12 -23.13 -9.53 -15.81
N GLN A 13 -21.83 -9.55 -16.11
CA GLN A 13 -20.83 -10.43 -15.53
C GLN A 13 -19.46 -9.74 -15.50
N ILE A 14 -18.96 -9.39 -14.31
CA ILE A 14 -17.52 -9.25 -14.11
C ILE A 14 -17.01 -10.70 -14.04
N THR A 15 -16.56 -11.24 -15.18
CA THR A 15 -15.85 -12.52 -15.21
C THR A 15 -14.79 -12.53 -14.10
N PRO A 16 -14.79 -13.53 -13.19
CA PRO A 16 -13.80 -13.61 -12.13
C PRO A 16 -12.41 -13.71 -12.78
N CYS A 17 -11.65 -12.63 -12.69
CA CYS A 17 -10.26 -12.57 -13.12
C CYS A 17 -9.47 -13.70 -12.41
N HIS A 18 -8.58 -14.37 -13.15
CA HIS A 18 -8.17 -15.74 -12.90
C HIS A 18 -7.72 -16.07 -11.46
N SER A 19 -8.21 -17.24 -11.02
CA SER A 19 -8.12 -17.89 -9.71
C SER A 19 -6.73 -18.43 -9.34
N LYS A 20 -5.64 -17.67 -9.55
CA LYS A 20 -4.34 -18.12 -9.04
C LYS A 20 -4.17 -17.63 -7.61
N LYS A 21 -4.43 -18.53 -6.64
CA LYS A 21 -4.19 -18.29 -5.22
C LYS A 21 -2.70 -17.97 -5.02
N ILE A 22 -2.42 -16.75 -4.58
CA ILE A 22 -1.06 -16.35 -4.22
C ILE A 22 -0.67 -17.12 -2.95
N PRO A 23 0.54 -17.72 -2.89
CA PRO A 23 0.97 -18.44 -1.70
C PRO A 23 1.19 -17.48 -0.53
N LEU A 24 0.87 -17.93 0.69
CA LEU A 24 0.92 -17.12 1.91
C LEU A 24 2.31 -16.50 2.17
N TRP A 25 3.38 -17.19 1.79
CA TRP A 25 4.75 -16.67 1.97
C TRP A 25 4.98 -15.37 1.17
N LEU A 26 4.34 -15.21 0.01
CA LEU A 26 4.45 -13.98 -0.79
C LEU A 26 3.73 -12.81 -0.10
N VAL A 27 2.58 -13.09 0.50
CA VAL A 27 1.82 -12.12 1.31
C VAL A 27 2.64 -11.67 2.51
N LEU A 28 3.29 -12.61 3.20
CA LEU A 28 4.19 -12.29 4.31
C LEU A 28 5.41 -11.49 3.84
N LEU A 29 5.99 -11.83 2.69
CA LEU A 29 7.13 -11.12 2.13
C LEU A 29 6.84 -9.64 1.81
N ASP A 30 5.62 -9.32 1.36
CA ASP A 30 5.20 -7.93 1.12
C ASP A 30 4.91 -7.15 2.44
N ASN A 31 4.43 -7.84 3.47
CA ASN A 31 3.98 -7.20 4.71
C ASN A 31 5.06 -7.08 5.79
N ILE A 32 5.97 -8.06 5.91
CA ILE A 32 7.03 -8.07 6.92
C ILE A 32 7.90 -6.80 6.86
N PRO A 33 8.41 -6.37 5.69
CA PRO A 33 9.22 -5.15 5.60
C PRO A 33 8.45 -3.89 6.02
N THR A 34 7.14 -3.84 5.75
CA THR A 34 6.30 -2.69 6.15
C THR A 34 6.11 -2.64 7.66
N VAL A 35 5.83 -3.78 8.31
CA VAL A 35 5.75 -3.87 9.78
C VAL A 35 7.09 -3.51 10.41
N PHE A 36 8.20 -4.02 9.84
CA PHE A 36 9.54 -3.70 10.28
C PHE A 36 9.85 -2.21 10.16
N LEU A 37 9.41 -1.56 9.07
CA LEU A 37 9.52 -0.11 8.88
C LEU A 37 8.79 0.67 9.98
N PHE A 38 7.59 0.24 10.38
CA PHE A 38 6.84 0.89 11.47
C PHE A 38 7.54 0.73 12.82
N ILE A 39 8.12 -0.44 13.11
CA ILE A 39 8.91 -0.68 14.33
C ILE A 39 10.13 0.25 14.35
N LEU A 40 10.89 0.32 13.25
CA LEU A 40 12.04 1.22 13.15
C LEU A 40 11.63 2.69 13.31
N GLY A 41 10.52 3.10 12.69
CA GLY A 41 10.01 4.45 12.81
C GLY A 41 9.62 4.81 14.24
N PHE A 42 8.95 3.89 14.94
CA PHE A 42 8.65 4.02 16.37
C PHE A 42 9.92 4.19 17.20
N LEU A 43 10.92 3.33 17.00
CA LEU A 43 12.19 3.40 17.75
C LEU A 43 12.91 4.73 17.55
N ILE A 44 12.93 5.25 16.31
CA ILE A 44 13.54 6.56 16.00
C ILE A 44 12.78 7.69 16.71
N ILE A 45 11.46 7.73 16.60
CA ILE A 45 10.64 8.81 17.18
C ILE A 45 10.62 8.74 18.72
N ASN A 46 10.68 7.54 19.30
CA ASN A 46 10.68 7.32 20.74
C ASN A 46 11.91 7.91 21.44
N VAL A 47 12.99 8.19 20.71
CA VAL A 47 14.15 8.92 21.25
C VAL A 47 13.78 10.36 21.66
N ILE A 48 12.79 10.98 21.00
CA ILE A 48 12.32 12.33 21.33
C ILE A 48 11.19 12.29 22.35
N SER A 49 10.17 11.47 22.08
CA SER A 49 8.97 11.40 22.91
C SER A 49 8.21 10.11 22.70
N THR A 50 7.93 9.40 23.80
CA THR A 50 7.08 8.20 23.78
C THR A 50 5.68 8.51 23.29
N LEU A 51 5.11 9.68 23.66
CA LEU A 51 3.79 10.09 23.19
C LEU A 51 3.78 10.27 21.67
N ALA A 52 4.81 10.93 21.11
CA ALA A 52 4.93 11.09 19.66
C ALA A 52 5.07 9.74 18.94
N ALA A 53 5.80 8.79 19.53
CA ALA A 53 5.97 7.45 18.97
C ALA A 53 4.66 6.65 19.00
N ILE A 54 3.87 6.75 20.07
CA ILE A 54 2.54 6.15 20.15
C ILE A 54 1.60 6.76 19.10
N LEU A 55 1.57 8.09 18.98
CA LEU A 55 0.77 8.77 17.96
C LEU A 55 1.18 8.35 16.54
N PHE A 56 2.47 8.14 16.30
CA PHE A 56 2.97 7.61 15.03
C PHE A 56 2.43 6.21 14.74
N ILE A 57 2.45 5.28 15.71
CA ILE A 57 1.91 3.92 15.50
C ILE A 57 0.40 3.95 15.28
N ILE A 58 -0.34 4.76 16.03
CA ILE A 58 -1.79 4.95 15.80
C ILE A 58 -2.03 5.45 14.38
N TYR A 59 -1.26 6.43 13.93
CA TYR A 59 -1.34 6.95 12.56
C TYR A 59 -0.99 5.88 11.51
N ALA A 60 0.07 5.10 11.74
CA ALA A 60 0.48 4.03 10.83
C ALA A 60 -0.65 2.99 10.68
N ILE A 61 -1.24 2.53 11.78
CA ILE A 61 -2.39 1.61 11.77
C ILE A 61 -3.58 2.26 11.05
N PHE A 62 -3.92 3.51 11.39
CA PHE A 62 -4.99 4.25 10.74
C PHE A 62 -4.79 4.33 9.21
N SER A 63 -3.57 4.62 8.75
CA SER A 63 -3.26 4.73 7.32
C SER A 63 -3.42 3.40 6.58
N VAL A 64 -3.09 2.27 7.22
CA VAL A 64 -3.28 0.93 6.65
C VAL A 64 -4.78 0.60 6.56
N VAL A 65 -5.54 0.86 7.63
CA VAL A 65 -7.00 0.66 7.61
C VAL A 65 -7.66 1.58 6.59
N TRP A 66 -7.19 2.83 6.46
CA TRP A 66 -7.66 3.77 5.44
C TRP A 66 -7.39 3.24 4.03
N PHE A 67 -6.21 2.68 3.79
CA PHE A 67 -5.86 2.03 2.54
C PHE A 67 -6.85 0.88 2.23
N TRP A 68 -7.13 0.03 3.21
CA TRP A 68 -8.12 -1.06 3.07
C TRP A 68 -9.54 -0.56 2.83
N ALA A 69 -9.92 0.58 3.37
CA ALA A 69 -11.27 1.14 3.26
C ALA A 69 -11.49 1.94 1.96
N ARG A 70 -10.45 2.59 1.44
CA ARG A 70 -10.57 3.59 0.36
C ARG A 70 -9.93 3.20 -0.95
N ILE A 71 -9.00 2.24 -0.96
CA ILE A 71 -8.31 1.80 -2.17
C ILE A 71 -8.76 0.39 -2.53
N CYS A 72 -8.64 -0.57 -1.61
CA CYS A 72 -8.95 -1.97 -1.88
C CYS A 72 -10.37 -2.25 -2.42
N PRO A 73 -11.45 -1.56 -1.99
CA PRO A 73 -12.80 -1.83 -2.50
C PRO A 73 -13.02 -1.50 -3.98
N TYR A 74 -12.12 -0.72 -4.57
CA TYR A 74 -12.12 -0.35 -5.99
C TYR A 74 -11.14 -1.19 -6.83
N CYS A 75 -10.40 -2.10 -6.19
CA CYS A 75 -9.43 -2.96 -6.86
C CYS A 75 -10.13 -4.17 -7.50
N HIS A 76 -9.63 -4.62 -8.67
CA HIS A 76 -10.13 -5.83 -9.33
C HIS A 76 -9.95 -7.10 -8.50
N HIS A 77 -8.92 -7.14 -7.64
CA HIS A 77 -8.63 -8.27 -6.75
C HIS A 77 -9.39 -8.22 -5.41
N PHE A 78 -10.37 -7.32 -5.24
CA PHE A 78 -11.19 -7.26 -4.05
C PHE A 78 -11.93 -8.59 -3.79
N GLY A 79 -11.81 -9.14 -2.58
CA GLY A 79 -12.40 -10.44 -2.23
C GLY A 79 -11.72 -11.65 -2.85
N THR A 80 -10.52 -11.49 -3.43
CA THR A 80 -9.77 -12.58 -4.06
C THR A 80 -8.41 -12.81 -3.39
N TYR A 81 -7.91 -14.04 -3.46
CA TYR A 81 -6.55 -14.40 -3.02
C TYR A 81 -5.47 -14.07 -4.06
N ALA A 82 -5.80 -13.22 -5.05
CA ALA A 82 -4.89 -12.85 -6.13
C ALA A 82 -4.10 -11.55 -5.84
N CYS A 83 -4.46 -10.76 -4.81
CA CYS A 83 -3.63 -9.60 -4.39
C CYS A 83 -2.38 -10.10 -3.67
N PRO A 84 -1.16 -9.77 -4.16
CA PRO A 84 0.10 -10.16 -3.52
C PRO A 84 0.18 -9.70 -2.07
N CYS A 85 -0.36 -8.51 -1.84
CA CYS A 85 -0.54 -7.84 -0.56
C CYS A 85 -1.48 -8.55 0.45
N GLY A 86 -2.36 -9.45 0.01
CA GLY A 86 -3.42 -10.05 0.84
C GLY A 86 -4.57 -9.10 1.26
N TYR A 87 -4.41 -7.79 1.10
CA TYR A 87 -5.38 -6.77 1.54
C TYR A 87 -6.76 -6.88 0.89
N GLY A 88 -6.86 -7.48 -0.30
CA GLY A 88 -8.15 -7.68 -0.98
C GLY A 88 -9.12 -8.55 -0.17
N ILE A 89 -8.62 -9.60 0.49
CA ILE A 89 -9.41 -10.48 1.37
C ILE A 89 -9.79 -9.76 2.67
N ILE A 90 -8.81 -9.12 3.32
CA ILE A 90 -9.02 -8.37 4.57
C ILE A 90 -10.07 -7.27 4.34
N SER A 91 -9.92 -6.49 3.27
CA SER A 91 -10.85 -5.43 2.90
C SER A 91 -12.26 -5.97 2.63
N SER A 92 -12.40 -7.13 1.99
CA SER A 92 -13.71 -7.74 1.73
C SER A 92 -14.45 -8.24 2.96
N GLY A 93 -13.73 -8.55 4.05
CA GLY A 93 -14.35 -8.88 5.32
C GLY A 93 -14.84 -7.66 6.11
N LEU A 94 -14.30 -6.47 5.82
CA LEU A 94 -14.54 -5.25 6.59
C LEU A 94 -15.37 -4.18 5.85
N PHE A 95 -15.35 -4.20 4.51
CA PHE A 95 -15.94 -3.17 3.67
C PHE A 95 -16.67 -3.79 2.49
N SER A 96 -17.66 -3.08 1.94
CA SER A 96 -18.36 -3.52 0.72
C SER A 96 -17.62 -3.11 -0.55
N ARG A 97 -17.70 -3.95 -1.59
CA ARG A 97 -17.15 -3.65 -2.92
C ARG A 97 -17.72 -2.34 -3.44
N LYS A 98 -16.90 -1.53 -4.10
CA LYS A 98 -17.33 -0.28 -4.71
C LYS A 98 -17.13 -0.33 -6.22
N ASN A 99 -18.22 -0.08 -6.93
CA ASN A 99 -18.21 0.03 -8.37
C ASN A 99 -18.04 1.51 -8.73
N SER A 100 -16.83 1.95 -9.04
CA SER A 100 -16.65 3.28 -9.64
C SER A 100 -15.33 3.41 -10.40
N THR A 101 -15.33 4.39 -11.30
CA THR A 101 -14.22 5.13 -11.92
C THR A 101 -12.79 4.74 -11.55
N SER A 102 -11.99 4.45 -12.61
CA SER A 102 -10.53 4.30 -12.65
C SER A 102 -9.84 4.13 -11.29
N PHE A 103 -9.53 2.87 -10.93
CA PHE A 103 -8.71 2.51 -9.76
C PHE A 103 -7.47 3.40 -9.62
N GLN A 104 -6.82 3.73 -10.74
CA GLN A 104 -5.64 4.59 -10.78
C GLN A 104 -5.87 5.96 -10.14
N LYS A 105 -7.01 6.61 -10.40
CA LYS A 105 -7.36 7.92 -9.86
C LYS A 105 -7.58 7.85 -8.35
N ILE A 106 -8.28 6.82 -7.89
CA ILE A 106 -8.57 6.60 -6.46
C ILE A 106 -7.29 6.27 -5.70
N PHE A 107 -6.44 5.41 -6.27
CA PHE A 107 -5.16 5.04 -5.70
C PHE A 107 -4.28 6.27 -5.51
N ARG A 108 -4.05 7.08 -6.57
CA ARG A 108 -3.21 8.29 -6.49
C ARG A 108 -3.70 9.30 -5.46
N ARG A 109 -5.01 9.44 -5.31
CA ARG A 109 -5.59 10.38 -4.33
C ARG A 109 -5.37 9.92 -2.88
N ASN A 110 -5.46 8.62 -2.62
CA ASN A 110 -5.45 8.08 -1.26
C ASN A 110 -4.07 7.58 -0.80
N ILE A 111 -3.15 7.25 -1.73
CA ILE A 111 -1.80 6.78 -1.38
C ILE A 111 -1.00 7.81 -0.56
N LEU A 112 -1.32 9.10 -0.71
CA LEU A 112 -0.72 10.19 0.04
C LEU A 112 -0.86 10.02 1.56
N VAL A 113 -1.90 9.33 2.03
CA VAL A 113 -2.12 9.06 3.47
C VAL A 113 -1.06 8.11 4.03
N VAL A 114 -0.39 7.32 3.19
CA VAL A 114 0.66 6.38 3.64
C VAL A 114 2.04 7.05 3.69
N PHE A 115 2.24 8.16 2.96
CA PHE A 115 3.55 8.82 2.84
C PHE A 115 4.13 9.33 4.17
N PRO A 116 3.36 9.87 5.13
CA PRO A 116 3.94 10.30 6.39
C PRO A 116 4.61 9.17 7.18
N ASN A 117 4.20 7.92 7.00
CA ASN A 117 4.88 6.79 7.63
C ASN A 117 6.35 6.63 7.20
N TRP A 118 6.71 7.15 6.02
CA TRP A 118 8.06 7.09 5.47
C TRP A 118 8.84 8.37 5.79
N PHE A 119 8.22 9.53 5.58
CA PHE A 119 8.91 10.81 5.70
C PHE A 119 9.03 11.31 7.13
N VAL A 120 8.05 11.04 8.02
CA VAL A 120 8.11 11.52 9.40
C VAL A 120 9.27 10.90 10.17
N PRO A 121 9.46 9.56 10.21
CA PRO A 121 10.61 9.00 10.90
C PRO A 121 11.95 9.41 10.28
N LEU A 122 12.00 9.55 8.95
CA LEU A 122 13.19 10.01 8.25
C LEU A 122 13.56 11.44 8.65
N ALA A 123 12.59 12.37 8.63
CA ALA A 123 12.82 13.77 9.02
C ALA A 123 13.23 13.88 10.50
N VAL A 124 12.57 13.14 11.37
CA VAL A 124 12.91 13.06 12.80
C VAL A 124 14.31 12.52 13.01
N GLY A 125 14.68 11.43 12.34
CA GLY A 125 16.02 10.86 12.47
C GLY A 125 17.13 11.75 11.90
N ILE A 126 16.89 12.46 10.79
CA ILE A 126 17.83 13.48 10.28
C ILE A 126 18.01 14.60 11.31
N PHE A 127 16.91 15.12 11.85
CA PHE A 127 16.94 16.14 12.90
C PHE A 127 17.74 15.66 14.12
N LEU A 128 17.53 14.42 14.55
CA LEU A 128 18.26 13.81 15.66
C LEU A 128 19.76 13.69 15.37
N LEU A 129 20.15 13.29 14.15
CA LEU A 129 21.57 13.20 13.76
C LEU A 129 22.26 14.56 13.77
N ILE A 130 21.57 15.64 13.41
CA ILE A 130 22.11 17.00 13.41
C ILE A 130 22.24 17.54 14.83
N LYS A 131 21.24 17.31 15.70
CA LYS A 131 21.21 17.89 17.06
C LYS A 131 21.95 17.06 18.10
N GLN A 132 21.89 15.74 17.99
CA GLN A 132 22.45 14.80 18.97
C GLN A 132 22.95 13.55 18.25
N TYR A 133 24.05 13.70 17.53
CA TYR A 133 24.66 12.61 16.79
C TYR A 133 24.91 11.40 17.70
N SER A 134 24.42 10.25 17.26
CA SER A 134 24.64 8.96 17.92
C SER A 134 24.75 7.87 16.87
N VAL A 135 25.75 7.00 17.04
CA VAL A 135 25.96 5.85 16.15
C VAL A 135 24.71 4.95 16.12
N ARG A 136 23.99 4.85 17.25
CA ARG A 136 22.73 4.07 17.31
C ARG A 136 21.66 4.64 16.38
N ILE A 137 21.47 5.97 16.39
CA ILE A 137 20.49 6.65 15.52
C ILE A 137 20.92 6.54 14.06
N LEU A 138 22.22 6.65 13.78
CA LEU A 138 22.76 6.49 12.43
C LEU A 138 22.46 5.09 11.88
N VAL A 139 22.73 4.04 12.65
CA VAL A 139 22.45 2.66 12.26
C VAL A 139 20.95 2.45 12.04
N LEU A 140 20.09 2.92 12.95
CA LEU A 140 18.63 2.84 12.78
C LEU A 140 18.17 3.54 11.49
N MET A 141 18.71 4.72 11.20
CA MET A 141 18.40 5.49 9.99
C MET A 141 18.86 4.81 8.70
N ILE A 142 20.03 4.17 8.70
CA ILE A 142 20.52 3.38 7.56
C ILE A 142 19.57 2.21 7.31
N ILE A 143 19.24 1.43 8.35
CA ILE A 143 18.35 0.27 8.22
C ILE A 143 16.95 0.71 7.79
N PHE A 144 16.40 1.79 8.37
CA PHE A 144 15.12 2.36 7.99
C PHE A 144 15.12 2.79 6.52
N SER A 145 16.16 3.49 6.08
CA SER A 145 16.26 4.00 4.71
C SER A 145 16.39 2.87 3.68
N ILE A 146 17.21 1.85 3.96
CA ILE A 146 17.33 0.67 3.11
C ILE A 146 15.98 -0.08 3.05
N THR A 147 15.34 -0.30 4.20
CA THR A 147 14.05 -1.01 4.26
C THR A 147 12.97 -0.26 3.49
N GLY A 148 12.81 1.03 3.78
CA GLY A 148 11.79 1.90 3.20
C GLY A 148 12.02 2.11 1.71
N PHE A 149 13.19 2.61 1.32
CA PHE A 149 13.40 3.12 -0.04
C PHE A 149 14.01 2.09 -1.00
N VAL A 150 14.54 0.97 -0.50
CA VAL A 150 15.14 -0.07 -1.35
C VAL A 150 14.34 -1.36 -1.26
N VAL A 151 14.22 -1.97 -0.08
CA VAL A 151 13.65 -3.31 0.10
C VAL A 151 12.16 -3.34 -0.26
N ILE A 152 11.34 -2.46 0.30
CA ILE A 152 9.89 -2.44 0.01
C ILE A 152 9.63 -2.21 -1.49
N PRO A 153 10.15 -1.15 -2.14
CA PRO A 153 9.93 -0.94 -3.57
C PRO A 153 10.43 -2.08 -4.44
N LEU A 154 11.56 -2.70 -4.08
CA LEU A 154 12.15 -3.81 -4.82
C LEU A 154 11.27 -5.07 -4.71
N ILE A 155 10.85 -5.45 -3.51
CA ILE A 155 9.97 -6.61 -3.28
C ILE A 155 8.63 -6.39 -3.98
N SER A 156 8.00 -5.22 -3.79
CA SER A 156 6.73 -4.91 -4.44
C SER A 156 6.85 -4.95 -5.97
N LYS A 157 7.96 -4.48 -6.54
CA LYS A 157 8.18 -4.52 -8.00
C LYS A 157 8.47 -5.92 -8.53
N LEU A 158 9.31 -6.69 -7.87
CA LEU A 158 9.81 -7.97 -8.37
C LEU A 158 8.87 -9.15 -8.07
N ALA A 159 8.30 -9.18 -6.87
CA ALA A 159 7.56 -10.32 -6.35
C ALA A 159 6.04 -10.12 -6.49
N GLY A 160 5.54 -8.93 -6.13
CA GLY A 160 4.10 -8.65 -6.15
C GLY A 160 3.58 -8.18 -7.51
N CYS A 161 4.01 -7.00 -7.95
CA CYS A 161 3.39 -6.29 -9.09
C CYS A 161 3.80 -6.83 -10.47
N ARG A 162 4.90 -7.58 -10.60
CA ARG A 162 5.37 -8.12 -11.89
C ARG A 162 4.35 -9.06 -12.54
N ASN A 163 3.65 -9.84 -11.72
CA ASN A 163 2.70 -10.87 -12.16
C ASN A 163 1.23 -10.43 -12.00
N CYS A 164 0.99 -9.16 -11.69
CA CYS A 164 -0.35 -8.63 -11.54
C CYS A 164 -0.97 -8.33 -12.91
N GLU A 165 -2.19 -8.81 -13.15
CA GLU A 165 -2.91 -8.63 -14.42
C GLU A 165 -3.23 -7.15 -14.69
N ILE A 166 -3.48 -6.36 -13.62
CA ILE A 166 -3.76 -4.92 -13.68
C ILE A 166 -2.50 -4.05 -13.58
N LYS A 167 -1.31 -4.58 -13.91
CA LYS A 167 -0.04 -3.84 -13.83
C LYS A 167 0.00 -2.58 -14.71
N GLU A 168 -0.71 -2.58 -15.84
CA GLU A 168 -0.79 -1.45 -16.78
C GLU A 168 -1.47 -0.24 -16.11
N ASP A 169 -2.51 -0.49 -15.31
CA ASP A 169 -3.29 0.51 -14.59
C ASP A 169 -2.68 0.90 -13.23
N CYS A 170 -1.72 0.12 -12.73
CA CYS A 170 -1.09 0.35 -11.44
C CYS A 170 -0.06 1.51 -11.53
N PRO A 171 -0.28 2.64 -10.83
CA PRO A 171 0.64 3.78 -10.86
C PRO A 171 2.09 3.41 -10.55
N TRP A 172 2.31 2.42 -9.68
CA TRP A 172 3.63 2.00 -9.24
C TRP A 172 4.49 1.40 -10.37
N MET A 173 3.85 0.78 -11.36
CA MET A 173 4.53 0.16 -12.50
C MET A 173 4.60 1.09 -13.72
N THR A 174 3.61 1.95 -13.92
CA THR A 174 3.54 2.85 -15.09
C THR A 174 4.54 4.01 -15.04
N ILE A 175 5.03 4.43 -13.85
CA ILE A 175 5.94 5.58 -13.70
C ILE A 175 7.24 5.45 -14.53
N ASN A 176 7.69 4.22 -14.83
CA ASN A 176 8.91 4.00 -15.63
C ASN A 176 8.67 4.09 -17.16
N LYS A 177 7.45 3.81 -17.64
CA LYS A 177 7.15 3.82 -19.09
C LYS A 177 7.21 5.24 -19.68
N ALA A 178 6.90 6.25 -18.87
CA ALA A 178 6.93 7.66 -19.28
C ALA A 178 8.35 8.25 -19.43
N ARG A 179 9.39 7.59 -18.90
CA ARG A 179 10.79 8.02 -19.07
C ARG A 179 11.52 7.33 -20.22
N SER A 180 11.00 6.20 -20.71
CA SER A 180 11.56 5.44 -21.83
C SER A 180 10.89 5.73 -23.18
N GLY A 181 9.89 6.61 -23.22
CA GLY A 181 9.13 6.98 -24.43
C GLY A 181 9.37 8.41 -24.92
N LYS A 182 10.48 9.05 -24.51
CA LYS A 182 10.92 10.35 -25.03
C LYS A 182 12.33 10.22 -25.58
N GLN A 183 12.45 9.39 -26.60
CA GLN A 183 13.56 9.36 -27.54
C GLN A 183 12.89 9.06 -28.88
N ASP A 184 12.37 10.13 -29.49
CA ASP A 184 12.14 10.35 -30.91
C ASP A 184 11.77 11.83 -31.09
#